data_AF-A0AAU3UA88-F1
#
_entry.id   AF-A0AAU3UA88-F1
#
_cell.length_a   1.000
_cell.length_b   1.000
_cell.length_c   1.000
_cell.angle_alpha   90.00
_cell.angle_beta   90.00
_cell.angle_gamma   90.00
#
_symmetry.space_group_name_H-M   'P 1'
#
loop_
_entity.id
_entity.type
_entity.pdbx_description
1 polymer ?
#
loop_
_entity_poly.entity_id
_entity_poly.type
_entity_poly.pdbx_seq_one_letter_code
_entity_poly.pdbx_strand_id
1 'polypeptide(L)'
;MRTPWYRQLFAFLRTREGLGTLLIAVFSAIALGVVPNMLQKLWDSAWFYLGVFLIAVLIVILGWVLRRPHGVGVVVPLFPTDLTQTSLVAEMRRASAKNHSSTLFINPRLLRPGGKALSPADRVDLVAGLIDARADEFRSSGAEGAVTLYVLAAARDAFLLGRRLYNDRHAALTVMHLSRQAGEPVVPGVTLTGRLTHPLSARQQTLLGTVLQLPVGTSHAEPVAHPSCPPQHRHRLAFIVRLTAVTGMVDDAICVAQTGKVRRPHDQTHTGYIFDDTHPDFDGSPCGAHVVIEASVALLPETKDVFEAVAAYLRHAWAAAKAAWQAETGSTNIETRVFMTAPLPITLALGWLTAHENISIVNHDIRLLNAPAPTP
;
A
#
# COMPACT_ATOMS: atom_id res chain seq x y z
N MET A 1 -21.01 -1.01 34.15
CA MET A 1 -21.92 -2.17 34.25
C MET A 1 -21.26 -3.36 33.58
N ARG A 2 -21.05 -4.50 34.28
CA ARG A 2 -20.45 -5.71 33.69
C ARG A 2 -21.49 -6.42 32.84
N THR A 3 -21.16 -6.71 31.58
CA THR A 3 -22.01 -7.50 30.70
C THR A 3 -22.18 -8.91 31.28
N PRO A 4 -23.39 -9.50 31.29
CA PRO A 4 -23.59 -10.86 31.78
C PRO A 4 -22.79 -11.89 30.96
N TRP A 5 -22.22 -12.90 31.62
CA TRP A 5 -21.35 -13.91 31.00
C TRP A 5 -22.03 -14.66 29.83
N TYR A 6 -23.34 -14.93 29.93
CA TYR A 6 -24.08 -15.62 28.87
C TYR A 6 -24.21 -14.76 27.59
N ARG A 7 -24.30 -13.43 27.71
CA ARG A 7 -24.30 -12.54 26.53
C ARG A 7 -22.93 -12.50 25.85
N GLN A 8 -21.86 -12.58 26.63
CA GLN A 8 -20.49 -12.68 26.11
C GLN A 8 -20.27 -14.02 25.40
N LEU A 9 -20.77 -15.12 25.97
CA LEU A 9 -20.73 -16.44 25.35
C LEU A 9 -21.54 -16.51 24.05
N PHE A 10 -22.77 -16.00 24.03
CA PHE A 10 -23.59 -15.96 22.82
C PHE A 10 -23.00 -15.03 21.75
N ALA A 11 -22.41 -13.91 22.14
CA ALA A 11 -21.68 -13.04 21.22
C ALA A 11 -20.48 -13.78 20.63
N PHE A 12 -19.71 -14.49 21.45
CA PHE A 12 -18.57 -15.30 21.01
C PHE A 12 -18.99 -16.45 20.09
N LEU A 13 -20.03 -17.23 20.42
CA LEU A 13 -20.54 -18.33 19.58
C LEU A 13 -21.09 -17.84 18.23
N ARG A 14 -21.54 -16.58 18.13
CA ARG A 14 -21.90 -15.95 16.85
C ARG A 14 -20.69 -15.53 16.02
N THR A 15 -19.50 -15.47 16.59
CA THR A 15 -18.27 -15.26 15.83
C THR A 15 -17.85 -16.53 15.12
N ARG A 16 -17.10 -16.38 14.03
CA ARG A 16 -16.52 -17.48 13.27
C ARG A 16 -15.63 -18.39 14.14
N GLU A 17 -14.84 -17.79 15.02
CA GLU A 17 -13.94 -18.49 15.93
C GLU A 17 -14.71 -19.29 16.99
N GLY A 18 -15.79 -18.73 17.53
CA GLY A 18 -16.66 -19.42 18.47
C GLY A 18 -17.43 -20.58 17.82
N LEU A 19 -17.93 -20.39 16.60
CA LEU A 19 -18.54 -21.46 15.82
C LEU A 19 -17.53 -22.57 15.51
N GLY A 20 -16.31 -22.21 15.08
CA GLY A 20 -15.24 -23.17 14.85
C GLY A 20 -14.86 -23.96 16.10
N THR A 21 -14.80 -23.30 17.26
CA THR A 21 -14.53 -23.93 18.56
C THR A 21 -15.66 -24.91 18.95
N LEU A 22 -16.91 -24.54 18.72
CA LEU A 22 -18.07 -25.41 18.96
C LEU A 22 -18.03 -26.66 18.06
N LEU A 23 -17.75 -26.48 16.76
CA LEU A 23 -17.64 -27.58 15.81
C LEU A 23 -16.51 -28.55 16.20
N ILE A 24 -15.33 -28.03 16.55
CA ILE A 24 -14.24 -28.88 17.04
C ILE A 24 -14.66 -29.62 18.31
N ALA A 25 -15.24 -28.92 19.30
CA ALA A 25 -15.61 -29.52 20.58
C ALA A 25 -16.65 -30.65 20.44
N VAL A 26 -17.66 -30.45 19.59
CA VAL A 26 -18.75 -31.44 19.39
C VAL A 26 -18.26 -32.64 18.56
N PHE A 27 -17.50 -32.39 17.48
CA PHE A 27 -17.16 -33.43 16.52
C PHE A 27 -15.84 -34.14 16.82
N SER A 28 -14.97 -33.60 17.68
CA SER A 28 -13.74 -34.29 18.09
C SER A 28 -14.02 -35.60 18.81
N ALA A 29 -15.06 -35.68 19.65
CA ALA A 29 -15.42 -36.92 20.34
C ALA A 29 -15.91 -38.02 19.38
N ILE A 30 -16.58 -37.64 18.29
CA ILE A 30 -17.02 -38.56 17.23
C ILE A 30 -15.80 -38.99 16.39
N ALA A 31 -14.93 -38.05 16.02
CA ALA A 31 -13.71 -38.32 15.26
C ALA A 31 -12.68 -39.15 16.04
N LEU A 32 -12.62 -39.01 17.37
CA LEU A 32 -11.76 -39.84 18.24
C LEU A 32 -12.36 -41.22 18.53
N GLY A 33 -13.54 -41.54 17.99
CA GLY A 33 -14.14 -42.86 18.12
C GLY A 33 -14.76 -43.14 19.50
N VAL A 34 -15.22 -42.11 20.23
CA VAL A 34 -15.84 -42.28 21.56
C VAL A 34 -17.36 -42.56 21.46
N VAL A 35 -18.01 -42.11 20.39
CA VAL A 35 -19.45 -42.29 20.12
C VAL A 35 -19.89 -43.63 19.44
N PRO A 36 -19.02 -44.46 18.81
CA PRO A 36 -19.43 -45.69 18.13
C PRO A 36 -20.25 -46.66 19.00
N ASN A 37 -19.96 -46.74 20.31
CA ASN A 37 -20.60 -47.69 21.22
C ASN A 37 -22.11 -47.44 21.45
N MET A 38 -22.62 -46.23 21.20
CA MET A 38 -24.06 -45.93 21.31
C MET A 38 -24.80 -46.06 19.98
N LEU A 39 -24.13 -45.80 18.84
CA LEU A 39 -24.72 -45.92 17.51
C LEU A 39 -24.76 -47.37 17.00
N GLN A 40 -23.87 -48.24 17.49
CA GLN A 40 -23.86 -49.69 17.20
C GLN A 40 -25.17 -50.41 17.52
N LYS A 41 -26.04 -49.83 18.35
CA LYS A 41 -27.36 -50.39 18.64
C LYS A 41 -28.44 -50.08 17.58
N LEU A 42 -28.17 -49.19 16.62
CA LEU A 42 -29.16 -48.68 15.67
C LEU A 42 -28.92 -49.10 14.22
N TRP A 43 -27.69 -49.43 13.81
CA TRP A 43 -27.38 -49.84 12.45
C TRP A 43 -26.07 -50.66 12.34
N ASP A 44 -26.14 -51.85 11.73
CA ASP A 44 -25.02 -52.80 11.55
C ASP A 44 -24.33 -52.67 10.17
N SER A 45 -23.93 -51.46 9.77
CA SER A 45 -23.19 -51.26 8.51
C SER A 45 -21.87 -50.54 8.75
N ALA A 46 -20.75 -51.23 8.49
CA ALA A 46 -19.41 -50.65 8.57
C ALA A 46 -19.25 -49.39 7.68
N TRP A 47 -19.93 -49.35 6.53
CA TRP A 47 -19.93 -48.21 5.61
C TRP A 47 -20.60 -46.97 6.19
N PHE A 48 -21.63 -47.16 7.02
CA PHE A 48 -22.29 -46.05 7.72
C PHE A 48 -21.34 -45.39 8.72
N TYR A 49 -20.61 -46.19 9.52
CA TYR A 49 -19.62 -45.67 10.48
C TYR A 49 -18.47 -44.95 9.79
N LEU A 50 -17.97 -45.49 8.67
CA LEU A 50 -16.95 -44.83 7.87
C LEU A 50 -17.44 -43.46 7.35
N GLY A 51 -18.68 -43.39 6.86
CA GLY A 51 -19.29 -42.14 6.42
C GLY A 51 -19.41 -41.09 7.55
N VAL A 52 -19.90 -41.50 8.72
CA VAL A 52 -20.01 -40.61 9.90
C VAL A 52 -18.65 -40.11 10.35
N PHE A 53 -17.65 -41.00 10.38
CA PHE A 53 -16.27 -40.64 10.72
C PHE A 53 -15.69 -39.61 9.73
N LEU A 54 -15.81 -39.85 8.42
CA LEU A 54 -15.32 -38.92 7.39
C LEU A 54 -15.99 -37.55 7.49
N ILE A 55 -17.31 -37.51 7.72
CA ILE A 55 -18.05 -36.27 7.94
C ILE A 55 -17.56 -35.56 9.22
N ALA A 56 -17.36 -36.29 10.32
CA ALA A 56 -16.85 -35.70 11.56
C ALA A 56 -15.44 -35.13 11.39
N VAL A 57 -14.54 -35.83 10.70
CA VAL A 57 -13.20 -35.33 10.36
C VAL A 57 -13.29 -34.07 9.50
N LEU A 58 -14.15 -34.06 8.47
CA LEU A 58 -14.37 -32.88 7.62
C LEU A 58 -14.86 -31.67 8.44
N ILE A 59 -15.79 -31.89 9.39
CA ILE A 59 -16.33 -30.85 10.26
C ILE A 59 -15.26 -30.34 11.24
N VAL A 60 -14.40 -31.21 11.77
CA VAL A 60 -13.27 -30.81 12.62
C VAL A 60 -12.27 -29.97 11.82
N ILE A 61 -11.94 -30.37 10.58
CA ILE A 61 -11.08 -29.59 9.68
C ILE A 61 -11.72 -28.23 9.39
N LEU A 62 -13.02 -28.20 9.07
CA LEU A 62 -13.76 -26.96 8.84
C LEU A 62 -13.75 -26.07 10.09
N GLY A 63 -14.01 -26.64 11.27
CA GLY A 63 -13.96 -25.93 12.55
C GLY A 63 -12.57 -25.36 12.85
N TRP A 64 -11.51 -26.08 12.49
CA TRP A 64 -10.13 -25.62 12.62
C TRP A 64 -9.79 -24.48 11.67
N VAL A 65 -10.22 -24.57 10.40
CA VAL A 65 -10.10 -23.47 9.43
C VAL A 65 -10.90 -22.24 9.87
N LEU A 66 -12.06 -22.42 10.49
CA LEU A 66 -12.87 -21.33 11.01
C LEU A 66 -12.22 -20.67 12.24
N ARG A 67 -11.52 -21.45 13.08
CA ARG A 67 -10.83 -20.99 14.30
C ARG A 67 -9.48 -20.32 14.05
N ARG A 68 -8.82 -20.55 12.90
CA ARG A 68 -7.52 -19.92 12.61
C ARG A 68 -7.66 -18.39 12.65
N PRO A 69 -6.80 -17.67 13.41
CA PRO A 69 -6.79 -16.22 13.41
C PRO A 69 -6.44 -15.70 12.00
N HIS A 70 -7.17 -14.70 11.49
CA HIS A 70 -6.97 -14.14 10.13
C HIS A 70 -6.01 -12.95 10.10
N GLY A 71 -5.01 -12.95 10.98
CA GLY A 71 -4.10 -11.81 11.10
C GLY A 71 -4.75 -10.55 11.68
N VAL A 72 -4.10 -9.42 11.46
CA VAL A 72 -4.50 -8.11 11.99
C VAL A 72 -4.63 -7.10 10.86
N GLY A 73 -5.74 -6.37 10.86
CA GLY A 73 -5.92 -5.22 10.00
C GLY A 73 -5.57 -3.92 10.72
N VAL A 74 -4.86 -3.03 10.06
CA VAL A 74 -4.56 -1.67 10.54
C VAL A 74 -5.14 -0.66 9.57
N VAL A 75 -6.08 0.15 10.02
CA VAL A 75 -6.72 1.20 9.22
C VAL A 75 -6.06 2.53 9.51
N VAL A 76 -5.52 3.16 8.46
CA VAL A 76 -4.60 4.29 8.51
C VAL A 76 -5.16 5.47 7.69
N PRO A 77 -6.01 6.32 8.29
CA PRO A 77 -6.47 7.56 7.67
C PRO A 77 -5.45 8.68 7.90
N LEU A 78 -4.67 9.01 6.87
CA LEU A 78 -3.66 10.08 6.86
C LEU A 78 -4.09 11.32 6.07
N PHE A 79 -5.23 11.28 5.38
CA PHE A 79 -5.78 12.46 4.71
C PHE A 79 -6.20 13.56 5.71
N PRO A 80 -6.09 14.85 5.35
CA PRO A 80 -6.63 15.95 6.15
C PRO A 80 -8.12 15.74 6.46
N THR A 81 -8.50 15.96 7.72
CA THR A 81 -9.87 15.79 8.23
C THR A 81 -10.93 16.63 7.53
N ASP A 82 -10.50 17.66 6.80
CA ASP A 82 -11.37 18.67 6.20
C ASP A 82 -11.97 18.21 4.86
N LEU A 83 -11.48 17.08 4.33
CA LEU A 83 -12.04 16.40 3.16
C LEU A 83 -12.98 15.30 3.63
N THR A 84 -14.24 15.34 3.16
CA THR A 84 -15.28 14.34 3.47
C THR A 84 -14.92 12.96 2.93
N GLN A 85 -14.07 12.22 3.66
CA GLN A 85 -13.66 10.85 3.35
C GLN A 85 -14.22 9.81 4.35
N THR A 86 -15.21 10.22 5.15
CA THR A 86 -15.82 9.39 6.20
C THR A 86 -16.40 8.08 5.66
N SER A 87 -16.96 8.10 4.44
CA SER A 87 -17.49 6.90 3.77
C SER A 87 -16.37 5.91 3.43
N LEU A 88 -15.29 6.37 2.81
CA LEU A 88 -14.13 5.53 2.45
C LEU A 88 -13.46 4.93 3.69
N VAL A 89 -13.31 5.73 4.75
CA VAL A 89 -12.76 5.25 6.02
C VAL A 89 -13.68 4.20 6.65
N ALA A 90 -15.01 4.38 6.58
CA ALA A 90 -15.96 3.40 7.07
C ALA A 90 -15.89 2.08 6.27
N GLU A 91 -15.72 2.15 4.96
CA GLU A 91 -15.53 0.98 4.09
C GLU A 91 -14.25 0.21 4.44
N MET A 92 -13.12 0.89 4.60
CA MET A 92 -11.87 0.26 5.06
C MET A 92 -12.02 -0.41 6.43
N ARG A 93 -12.71 0.24 7.37
CA ARG A 93 -12.98 -0.35 8.70
C ARG A 93 -13.84 -1.60 8.61
N ARG A 94 -14.89 -1.59 7.78
CA ARG A 94 -15.75 -2.76 7.55
C ARG A 94 -14.97 -3.89 6.88
N ALA A 95 -14.16 -3.57 5.86
CA ALA A 95 -13.32 -4.56 5.18
C ALA A 95 -12.29 -5.17 6.14
N SER A 96 -11.68 -4.36 6.99
CA SER A 96 -10.74 -4.83 8.01
C SER A 96 -11.40 -5.77 9.01
N ALA A 97 -12.55 -5.37 9.57
CA ALA A 97 -13.29 -6.19 10.53
C ALA A 97 -13.85 -7.49 9.94
N LYS A 98 -14.13 -7.52 8.62
CA LYS A 98 -14.57 -8.73 7.91
C LYS A 98 -13.43 -9.74 7.71
N ASN A 99 -12.22 -9.25 7.44
CA ASN A 99 -11.10 -10.08 6.99
C ASN A 99 -10.09 -10.42 8.10
N HIS A 100 -10.18 -9.79 9.27
CA HIS A 100 -9.19 -9.96 10.35
C HIS A 100 -9.85 -10.25 11.69
N SER A 101 -9.17 -11.04 12.53
CA SER A 101 -9.61 -11.31 13.90
C SER A 101 -9.50 -10.08 14.80
N SER A 102 -8.64 -9.12 14.43
CA SER A 102 -8.52 -7.85 15.14
C SER A 102 -8.20 -6.70 14.21
N THR A 103 -8.76 -5.52 14.51
CA THR A 103 -8.58 -4.29 13.76
C THR A 103 -8.05 -3.19 14.68
N LEU A 104 -6.90 -2.61 14.33
CA LEU A 104 -6.45 -1.34 14.87
C LEU A 104 -6.94 -0.20 13.96
N PHE A 105 -7.61 0.78 14.53
CA PHE A 105 -7.98 2.02 13.83
C PHE A 105 -7.16 3.18 14.38
N ILE A 106 -6.30 3.76 13.54
CA ILE A 106 -5.53 4.95 13.92
C ILE A 106 -6.44 6.17 13.79
N ASN A 107 -6.85 6.72 14.93
CA ASN A 107 -7.74 7.88 14.96
C ASN A 107 -6.97 9.14 14.52
N PRO A 108 -7.43 9.90 13.51
CA PRO A 108 -6.79 11.15 13.08
C PRO A 108 -6.58 12.16 14.22
N ARG A 109 -7.42 12.13 15.27
CA ARG A 109 -7.24 12.98 16.46
C ARG A 109 -5.95 12.69 17.23
N LEU A 110 -5.46 11.44 17.21
CA LEU A 110 -4.18 11.07 17.83
C LEU A 110 -2.99 11.67 17.07
N LEU A 111 -3.18 12.02 15.79
CA LEU A 111 -2.16 12.69 14.97
C LEU A 111 -2.12 14.21 15.21
N ARG A 112 -2.88 14.71 16.20
CA ARG A 112 -2.95 16.13 16.60
C ARG A 112 -2.83 16.30 18.12
N PRO A 113 -1.68 15.97 18.74
CA PRO A 113 -1.50 16.11 20.18
C PRO A 113 -1.69 17.58 20.60
N GLY A 114 -2.56 17.81 21.58
CA GLY A 114 -2.90 19.17 22.03
C GLY A 114 -3.57 20.06 20.96
N GLY A 115 -4.19 19.46 19.94
CA GLY A 115 -4.87 20.18 18.85
C GLY A 115 -3.95 20.69 17.73
N LYS A 116 -2.62 20.63 17.91
CA LYS A 116 -1.64 21.03 16.91
C LYS A 116 -1.43 19.94 15.87
N ALA A 117 -1.44 20.31 14.60
CA ALA A 117 -1.10 19.36 13.53
C ALA A 117 0.40 19.02 13.60
N LEU A 118 0.73 17.72 13.58
CA LEU A 118 2.10 17.27 13.43
C LEU A 118 2.64 17.60 12.03
N SER A 119 3.96 17.76 11.93
CA SER A 119 4.63 17.81 10.63
C SER A 119 4.34 16.51 9.86
N PRO A 120 4.37 16.52 8.50
CA PRO A 120 4.17 15.30 7.72
C PRO A 120 5.10 14.14 8.13
N ALA A 121 6.37 14.45 8.43
CA ALA A 121 7.35 13.47 8.88
C ALA A 121 6.98 12.87 10.24
N ASP A 122 6.73 13.71 11.25
CA ASP A 122 6.38 13.25 12.60
C ASP A 122 5.07 12.44 12.61
N ARG A 123 4.11 12.84 11.78
CA ARG A 123 2.84 12.13 11.60
C ARG A 123 3.08 10.72 11.05
N VAL A 124 3.90 10.60 10.01
CA VAL A 124 4.25 9.31 9.41
C VAL A 124 5.03 8.44 10.40
N ASP A 125 5.98 9.01 11.14
CA ASP A 125 6.76 8.29 12.15
C ASP A 125 5.90 7.74 13.29
N LEU A 126 4.97 8.54 13.79
CA LEU A 126 4.01 8.10 14.80
C LEU A 126 3.14 6.95 14.27
N VAL A 127 2.63 7.06 13.05
CA VAL A 127 1.81 6.01 12.43
C VAL A 127 2.59 4.73 12.23
N ALA A 128 3.82 4.81 11.72
CA ALA A 128 4.67 3.65 11.57
C ALA A 128 5.00 2.99 12.92
N GLY A 129 5.25 3.79 13.97
CA GLY A 129 5.46 3.28 15.33
C GLY A 129 4.23 2.54 15.88
N LEU A 130 3.00 3.01 15.59
CA LEU A 130 1.77 2.33 15.96
C LEU A 130 1.57 1.01 15.19
N ILE A 131 1.93 0.98 13.91
CA ILE A 131 1.91 -0.24 13.09
C ILE A 131 2.91 -1.26 13.64
N ASP A 132 4.14 -0.82 13.93
CA ASP A 132 5.20 -1.65 14.52
C ASP A 132 4.76 -2.24 15.86
N ALA A 133 4.24 -1.41 16.77
CA ALA A 133 3.76 -1.86 18.07
C ALA A 133 2.61 -2.88 17.95
N ARG A 134 1.70 -2.68 16.99
CA ARG A 134 0.59 -3.62 16.77
C ARG A 134 1.06 -4.95 16.18
N ALA A 135 2.03 -4.91 15.28
CA ALA A 135 2.65 -6.12 14.74
C ALA A 135 3.38 -6.90 15.84
N ASP A 136 4.10 -6.20 16.73
CA ASP A 136 4.81 -6.80 17.87
C ASP A 136 3.84 -7.47 18.85
N GLU A 137 2.75 -6.78 19.21
CA GLU A 137 1.70 -7.34 20.06
C GLU A 137 1.10 -8.62 19.44
N PHE A 138 0.79 -8.58 18.14
CA PHE A 138 0.25 -9.74 17.44
C PHE A 138 1.22 -10.92 17.42
N ARG A 139 2.52 -10.67 17.13
CA ARG A 139 3.54 -11.72 17.16
C ARG A 139 3.72 -12.31 18.55
N SER A 140 3.74 -11.47 19.59
CA SER A 140 3.90 -11.92 20.99
C SER A 140 2.76 -12.80 21.48
N SER A 141 1.57 -12.68 20.88
CA SER A 141 0.40 -13.51 21.21
C SER A 141 0.47 -14.95 20.68
N GLY A 142 1.49 -15.29 19.87
CA GLY A 142 1.61 -16.60 19.21
C GLY A 142 0.59 -16.83 18.10
N ALA A 143 -0.16 -15.80 17.71
CA ALA A 143 -1.13 -15.88 16.61
C ALA A 143 -0.42 -15.92 15.26
N GLU A 144 -0.82 -16.88 14.42
CA GLU A 144 -0.39 -16.95 13.02
C GLU A 144 -1.23 -16.01 12.15
N GLY A 145 -0.61 -15.24 11.27
CA GLY A 145 -1.33 -14.37 10.33
C GLY A 145 -0.49 -13.20 9.82
N ALA A 146 -0.98 -12.55 8.77
CA ALA A 146 -0.33 -11.37 8.20
C ALA A 146 -0.85 -10.08 8.83
N VAL A 147 -0.01 -9.04 8.84
CA VAL A 147 -0.44 -7.67 9.13
C VAL A 147 -0.84 -7.03 7.80
N THR A 148 -2.07 -6.53 7.76
CA THR A 148 -2.69 -5.95 6.56
C THR A 148 -3.03 -4.48 6.81
N LEU A 149 -2.60 -3.61 5.91
CA LEU A 149 -2.75 -2.16 6.00
C LEU A 149 -3.89 -1.70 5.08
N TYR A 150 -4.80 -0.92 5.62
CA TYR A 150 -5.87 -0.22 4.91
C TYR A 150 -5.57 1.27 4.98
N VAL A 151 -4.81 1.76 4.00
CA VAL A 151 -4.26 3.11 4.03
C VAL A 151 -5.10 4.04 3.18
N LEU A 152 -5.32 5.26 3.67
CA LEU A 152 -5.89 6.36 2.91
C LEU A 152 -5.04 7.59 3.19
N ALA A 153 -4.13 7.92 2.27
CA ALA A 153 -3.13 8.96 2.44
C ALA A 153 -2.88 9.71 1.12
N ALA A 154 -2.42 10.96 1.22
CA ALA A 154 -1.85 11.65 0.06
C ALA A 154 -0.60 10.91 -0.44
N ALA A 155 -0.23 11.09 -1.71
CA ALA A 155 0.88 10.36 -2.33
C ALA A 155 2.20 10.55 -1.55
N ARG A 156 2.49 11.78 -1.12
CA ARG A 156 3.67 12.09 -0.29
C ARG A 156 3.69 11.31 1.02
N ASP A 157 2.61 11.33 1.78
CA ASP A 157 2.50 10.62 3.05
C ASP A 157 2.61 9.10 2.86
N ALA A 158 2.00 8.56 1.79
CA ALA A 158 2.09 7.14 1.47
C ALA A 158 3.52 6.72 1.12
N PHE A 159 4.23 7.52 0.34
CA PHE A 159 5.63 7.28 -0.01
C PHE A 159 6.52 7.31 1.24
N LEU A 160 6.37 8.34 2.09
CA LEU A 160 7.11 8.47 3.34
C LEU A 160 6.81 7.30 4.30
N LEU A 161 5.53 6.91 4.40
CA LEU A 161 5.13 5.75 5.21
C LEU A 161 5.78 4.47 4.69
N GLY A 162 5.80 4.27 3.37
CA GLY A 162 6.51 3.16 2.74
C GLY A 162 7.98 3.10 3.15
N ARG A 163 8.69 4.24 3.06
CA ARG A 163 10.09 4.34 3.50
C ARG A 163 10.26 3.96 4.96
N ARG A 164 9.38 4.48 5.83
CA ARG A 164 9.47 4.25 7.27
C ARG A 164 9.12 2.82 7.70
N LEU A 165 8.28 2.14 6.92
CA LEU A 165 7.92 0.73 7.10
C LEU A 165 8.95 -0.24 6.52
N TYR A 166 9.98 0.25 5.82
CA TYR A 166 11.12 -0.57 5.45
C TYR A 166 11.91 -0.92 6.71
N ASN A 167 11.62 -2.10 7.26
CA ASN A 167 12.27 -2.64 8.42
C ASN A 167 12.14 -4.17 8.39
N ASP A 168 13.21 -4.88 8.74
CA ASP A 168 13.25 -6.36 8.82
C ASP A 168 12.29 -6.93 9.89
N ARG A 169 11.63 -6.06 10.67
CA ARG A 169 10.62 -6.45 11.66
C ARG A 169 9.43 -7.15 11.04
N HIS A 170 9.10 -6.86 9.78
CA HIS A 170 7.93 -7.41 9.10
C HIS A 170 8.36 -8.40 8.03
N ALA A 171 8.00 -9.68 8.19
CA ALA A 171 8.24 -10.69 7.15
C ALA A 171 7.41 -10.38 5.87
N ALA A 172 6.21 -9.84 6.06
CA ALA A 172 5.33 -9.39 4.99
C ALA A 172 4.29 -8.39 5.52
N LEU A 173 4.05 -7.30 4.78
CA LEU A 173 2.91 -6.40 5.01
C LEU A 173 2.04 -6.37 3.76
N THR A 174 0.75 -6.68 3.88
CA THR A 174 -0.18 -6.54 2.75
C THR A 174 -0.83 -5.17 2.78
N VAL A 175 -0.65 -4.37 1.75
CA VAL A 175 -1.37 -3.10 1.60
C VAL A 175 -2.58 -3.33 0.72
N MET A 176 -3.75 -2.99 1.26
CA MET A 176 -5.02 -3.08 0.55
C MET A 176 -5.25 -1.83 -0.30
N HIS A 177 -6.02 -1.99 -1.37
CA HIS A 177 -6.40 -0.95 -2.31
C HIS A 177 -7.90 -0.68 -2.19
N LEU A 178 -8.29 0.59 -2.17
CA LEU A 178 -9.68 1.01 -2.33
C LEU A 178 -10.04 0.91 -3.81
N SER A 179 -10.75 -0.16 -4.17
CA SER A 179 -11.09 -0.47 -5.55
C SER A 179 -12.21 0.44 -6.05
N ARG A 180 -12.11 0.80 -7.34
CA ARG A 180 -13.16 1.53 -8.07
C ARG A 180 -14.09 0.58 -8.83
N GLN A 181 -13.81 -0.72 -8.82
CA GLN A 181 -14.60 -1.72 -9.54
C GLN A 181 -15.86 -2.11 -8.75
N ALA A 182 -16.96 -2.33 -9.46
CA ALA A 182 -18.22 -2.74 -8.86
C ALA A 182 -18.11 -4.16 -8.26
N GLY A 183 -18.33 -4.31 -6.95
CA GLY A 183 -18.48 -5.60 -6.28
C GLY A 183 -17.58 -5.81 -5.06
N GLU A 184 -16.36 -5.26 -5.05
CA GLU A 184 -15.44 -5.35 -3.92
C GLU A 184 -14.84 -3.97 -3.61
N PRO A 185 -15.23 -3.29 -2.51
CA PRO A 185 -14.74 -1.94 -2.22
C PRO A 185 -13.26 -1.91 -1.84
N VAL A 186 -12.71 -3.05 -1.41
CA VAL A 186 -11.31 -3.16 -0.98
C VAL A 186 -10.73 -4.48 -1.47
N VAL A 187 -9.64 -4.39 -2.24
CA VAL A 187 -8.95 -5.54 -2.85
C VAL A 187 -7.47 -5.58 -2.42
N PRO A 188 -6.79 -6.73 -2.47
CA PRO A 188 -5.36 -6.80 -2.19
C PRO A 188 -4.55 -5.96 -3.20
N GLY A 189 -3.75 -5.02 -2.69
CA GLY A 189 -2.95 -4.11 -3.52
C GLY A 189 -1.54 -4.64 -3.76
N VAL A 190 -0.68 -4.62 -2.74
CA VAL A 190 0.72 -5.06 -2.84
C VAL A 190 1.13 -5.76 -1.55
N THR A 191 1.99 -6.77 -1.60
CA THR A 191 2.63 -7.31 -0.39
C THR A 191 4.08 -6.85 -0.32
N LEU A 192 4.39 -5.99 0.65
CA LEU A 192 5.73 -5.50 0.93
C LEU A 192 6.55 -6.66 1.50
N THR A 193 7.42 -7.21 0.67
CA THR A 193 8.34 -8.30 0.99
C THR A 193 9.61 -8.15 0.17
N GLY A 194 10.69 -8.82 0.58
CA GLY A 194 11.93 -8.89 -0.20
C GLY A 194 11.74 -9.40 -1.64
N ARG A 195 10.64 -10.10 -1.95
CA ARG A 195 10.36 -10.56 -3.33
C ARG A 195 10.19 -9.40 -4.31
N LEU A 196 9.76 -8.23 -3.86
CA LEU A 196 9.63 -7.05 -4.72
C LEU A 196 10.98 -6.50 -5.21
N THR A 197 12.09 -6.89 -4.58
CA THR A 197 13.44 -6.50 -5.03
C THR A 197 14.05 -7.50 -6.01
N HIS A 198 13.40 -8.65 -6.23
CA HIS A 198 13.90 -9.66 -7.16
C HIS A 198 13.77 -9.19 -8.62
N PRO A 199 14.55 -9.77 -9.54
CA PRO A 199 14.36 -9.54 -10.98
C PRO A 199 12.94 -9.87 -11.43
N LEU A 200 12.43 -9.12 -12.41
CA LEU A 200 11.11 -9.35 -12.98
C LEU A 200 11.06 -10.70 -13.69
N SER A 201 10.10 -11.54 -13.32
CA SER A 201 9.80 -12.77 -14.04
C SER A 201 9.27 -12.51 -15.45
N ALA A 202 9.40 -13.49 -16.35
CA ALA A 202 8.85 -13.39 -17.71
C ALA A 202 7.35 -13.05 -17.71
N ARG A 203 6.57 -13.63 -16.79
CA ARG A 203 5.14 -13.32 -16.63
C ARG A 203 4.91 -11.85 -16.25
N GLN A 204 5.71 -11.31 -15.33
CA GLN A 204 5.63 -9.90 -14.95
C GLN A 204 6.02 -9.00 -16.13
N GLN A 205 7.05 -9.35 -16.90
CA GLN A 205 7.46 -8.59 -18.08
C GLN A 205 6.35 -8.55 -19.14
N THR A 206 5.72 -9.69 -19.44
CA THR A 206 4.56 -9.76 -20.35
C THR A 206 3.40 -8.91 -19.82
N LEU A 207 3.11 -8.97 -18.53
CA LEU A 207 2.07 -8.17 -17.90
C LEU A 207 2.36 -6.67 -17.99
N LEU A 208 3.61 -6.25 -17.79
CA LEU A 208 4.02 -4.85 -17.90
C LEU A 208 3.85 -4.32 -19.33
N GLY A 209 4.14 -5.15 -20.34
CA GLY A 209 3.94 -4.80 -21.74
C GLY A 209 2.48 -4.51 -22.12
N THR A 210 1.51 -4.95 -21.32
CA THR A 210 0.08 -4.65 -21.56
C THR A 210 -0.41 -3.40 -20.81
N VAL A 211 0.29 -2.94 -19.78
CA VAL A 211 -0.17 -1.85 -18.90
C VAL A 211 0.72 -0.61 -18.87
N LEU A 212 1.98 -0.71 -19.30
CA LEU A 212 2.94 0.39 -19.35
C LEU A 212 3.37 0.71 -20.78
N GLN A 213 3.72 1.97 -21.01
CA GLN A 213 4.44 2.39 -22.21
C GLN A 213 5.92 2.03 -22.03
N LEU A 214 6.34 0.91 -22.65
CA LEU A 214 7.73 0.46 -22.62
C LEU A 214 8.44 0.89 -23.91
N PRO A 215 9.68 1.39 -23.84
CA PRO A 215 10.46 1.72 -25.04
C PRO A 215 10.74 0.46 -25.86
N VAL A 216 10.74 0.59 -27.18
CA VAL A 216 11.03 -0.53 -28.09
C VAL A 216 12.53 -0.83 -28.04
N GLY A 217 12.90 -2.07 -27.70
CA GLY A 217 14.29 -2.55 -27.76
C GLY A 217 15.12 -2.32 -26.50
N THR A 218 14.61 -1.61 -25.50
CA THR A 218 15.25 -1.49 -24.17
C THR A 218 14.32 -2.00 -23.07
N SER A 219 14.89 -2.51 -21.98
CA SER A 219 14.09 -2.96 -20.84
C SER A 219 13.63 -1.82 -19.94
N HIS A 220 14.21 -0.62 -20.07
CA HIS A 220 13.93 0.57 -19.26
C HIS A 220 14.07 1.86 -20.08
N ALA A 221 13.41 2.93 -19.63
CA ALA A 221 13.54 4.27 -20.20
C ALA A 221 14.88 4.91 -19.79
N GLU A 222 15.57 5.51 -20.75
CA GLU A 222 16.83 6.21 -20.51
C GLU A 222 16.60 7.65 -20.01
N PRO A 223 17.49 8.19 -19.16
CA PRO A 223 17.41 9.59 -18.74
C PRO A 223 17.60 10.56 -19.91
N VAL A 224 16.71 11.54 -20.02
CA VAL A 224 16.82 12.65 -20.97
C VAL A 224 17.43 13.87 -20.27
N ALA A 225 18.60 14.30 -20.74
CA ALA A 225 19.35 15.41 -20.16
C ALA A 225 18.67 16.78 -20.36
N HIS A 226 18.85 17.67 -19.39
CA HIS A 226 18.45 19.07 -19.45
C HIS A 226 19.69 19.95 -19.71
N PRO A 227 19.97 20.34 -20.96
CA PRO A 227 21.23 21.01 -21.31
C PRO A 227 21.39 22.38 -20.64
N SER A 228 20.28 23.06 -20.34
CA SER A 228 20.24 24.36 -19.65
C SER A 228 20.37 24.26 -18.13
N CYS A 229 20.49 23.05 -17.55
CA CYS A 229 20.58 22.87 -16.12
C CYS A 229 21.93 23.39 -15.56
N PRO A 230 21.91 24.29 -14.54
CA PRO A 230 23.11 24.78 -13.91
C PRO A 230 24.02 23.65 -13.39
N PRO A 231 25.35 23.75 -13.50
CA PRO A 231 26.28 22.68 -13.10
C PRO A 231 26.05 22.14 -11.70
N GLN A 232 25.72 23.01 -10.74
CA GLN A 232 25.45 22.64 -9.35
C GLN A 232 24.22 21.73 -9.16
N HIS A 233 23.35 21.59 -10.17
CA HIS A 233 22.13 20.77 -10.10
C HIS A 233 22.13 19.60 -11.09
N ARG A 234 23.19 19.42 -11.88
CA ARG A 234 23.30 18.33 -12.86
C ARG A 234 23.26 16.94 -12.24
N HIS A 235 23.66 16.81 -10.97
CA HIS A 235 23.60 15.55 -10.21
C HIS A 235 22.16 15.11 -9.88
N ARG A 236 21.13 15.85 -10.27
CA ARG A 236 19.73 15.53 -9.93
C ARG A 236 19.01 14.81 -11.06
N LEU A 237 18.26 13.77 -10.72
CA LEU A 237 17.41 13.02 -11.63
C LEU A 237 15.93 13.19 -11.25
N ALA A 238 15.09 13.64 -12.18
CA ALA A 238 13.65 13.60 -12.02
C ALA A 238 13.09 12.25 -12.47
N PHE A 239 12.43 11.54 -11.56
CA PHE A 239 11.74 10.27 -11.83
C PHE A 239 10.23 10.53 -11.87
N ILE A 240 9.68 10.59 -13.09
CA ILE A 240 8.30 11.01 -13.34
C ILE A 240 7.45 9.77 -13.62
N VAL A 241 6.40 9.56 -12.83
CA VAL A 241 5.55 8.36 -12.88
C VAL A 241 4.08 8.76 -13.02
N ARG A 242 3.46 8.43 -14.15
CA ARG A 242 2.02 8.64 -14.40
C ARG A 242 1.31 7.32 -14.65
N LEU A 243 0.68 6.78 -13.61
CA LEU A 243 -0.09 5.52 -13.65
C LEU A 243 -1.60 5.72 -13.56
N THR A 244 -2.04 6.96 -13.43
CA THR A 244 -3.45 7.36 -13.49
C THR A 244 -3.63 8.43 -14.55
N ALA A 245 -4.74 8.40 -15.29
CA ALA A 245 -5.05 9.40 -16.32
C ALA A 245 -5.21 10.81 -15.70
N VAL A 246 -4.12 11.57 -15.67
CA VAL A 246 -4.08 13.00 -15.35
C VAL A 246 -3.40 13.72 -16.50
N THR A 247 -4.20 14.39 -17.33
CA THR A 247 -3.73 15.13 -18.51
C THR A 247 -2.79 16.25 -18.08
N GLY A 248 -1.71 16.47 -18.84
CA GLY A 248 -0.74 17.54 -18.59
C GLY A 248 0.23 17.30 -17.42
N MET A 249 0.02 16.28 -16.58
CA MET A 249 0.89 16.02 -15.42
C MET A 249 2.35 15.76 -15.79
N VAL A 250 2.59 15.05 -16.91
CA VAL A 250 3.95 14.75 -17.40
C VAL A 250 4.61 16.02 -17.90
N ASP A 251 3.93 16.81 -18.73
CA ASP A 251 4.46 18.08 -19.25
C ASP A 251 4.77 19.06 -18.12
N ASP A 252 3.87 19.18 -17.14
CA ASP A 252 4.08 20.00 -15.95
C ASP A 252 5.27 19.49 -15.12
N ALA A 253 5.36 18.17 -14.89
CA ALA A 253 6.47 17.56 -14.15
C ALA A 253 7.82 17.78 -14.86
N ILE A 254 7.86 17.63 -16.18
CA ILE A 254 9.05 17.90 -16.99
C ILE A 254 9.41 19.38 -16.90
N CYS A 255 8.45 20.29 -17.04
CA CYS A 255 8.68 21.73 -16.93
C CYS A 255 9.25 22.12 -15.56
N VAL A 256 8.65 21.61 -14.48
CA VAL A 256 9.10 21.85 -13.10
C VAL A 256 10.47 21.21 -12.86
N ALA A 257 10.71 20.01 -13.37
CA ALA A 257 12.02 19.36 -13.29
C ALA A 257 13.09 20.14 -14.08
N GLN A 258 12.77 20.71 -15.23
CA GLN A 258 13.71 21.46 -16.07
C GLN A 258 14.05 22.82 -15.49
N THR A 259 13.04 23.53 -14.96
CA THR A 259 13.16 24.95 -14.62
C THR A 259 13.25 25.20 -13.12
N GLY A 260 12.79 24.27 -12.30
CA GLY A 260 12.52 24.47 -10.88
C GLY A 260 11.25 25.27 -10.59
N LYS A 261 10.57 25.82 -11.61
CA LYS A 261 9.44 26.73 -11.41
C LYS A 261 8.14 25.98 -11.14
N VAL A 262 7.38 26.44 -10.15
CA VAL A 262 6.07 25.84 -9.81
C VAL A 262 4.91 26.41 -10.64
N ARG A 263 5.16 27.49 -11.38
CA ARG A 263 4.21 28.14 -12.28
C ARG A 263 4.60 27.99 -13.74
N ARG A 264 3.59 27.81 -14.60
CA ARG A 264 3.78 27.63 -16.04
C ARG A 264 4.29 28.94 -16.68
N PRO A 265 5.28 28.87 -17.58
CA PRO A 265 5.84 30.07 -18.21
C PRO A 265 4.82 30.90 -19.00
N HIS A 266 3.87 30.24 -19.68
CA HIS A 266 2.99 30.87 -20.65
C HIS A 266 1.80 31.63 -20.05
N ASP A 267 1.20 31.10 -18.99
CA ASP A 267 -0.03 31.64 -18.38
C ASP A 267 0.11 31.96 -16.88
N GLN A 268 1.29 31.71 -16.30
CA GLN A 268 1.59 31.90 -14.87
C GLN A 268 0.70 31.10 -13.92
N THR A 269 -0.07 30.13 -14.43
CA THR A 269 -0.91 29.27 -13.59
C THR A 269 -0.05 28.25 -12.85
N HIS A 270 -0.49 27.85 -11.66
CA HIS A 270 0.27 26.94 -10.81
C HIS A 270 0.14 25.47 -11.30
N THR A 271 1.25 24.75 -11.35
CA THR A 271 1.35 23.36 -11.84
C THR A 271 0.82 22.31 -10.85
N GLY A 272 0.62 22.74 -9.60
CA GLY A 272 0.22 21.90 -8.47
C GLY A 272 1.39 21.32 -7.69
N TYR A 273 2.62 21.37 -8.21
CA TYR A 273 3.79 20.90 -7.49
C TYR A 273 4.25 21.87 -6.42
N ILE A 274 4.67 21.34 -5.27
CA ILE A 274 5.10 22.13 -4.11
C ILE A 274 6.44 21.59 -3.60
N PHE A 275 7.42 22.48 -3.43
CA PHE A 275 8.71 22.18 -2.80
C PHE A 275 8.75 22.54 -1.31
N ASP A 276 7.98 23.55 -0.91
CA ASP A 276 7.83 24.00 0.49
C ASP A 276 6.34 24.16 0.82
N ASP A 277 5.84 23.37 1.79
CA ASP A 277 4.43 23.43 2.20
C ASP A 277 4.05 24.78 2.85
N THR A 278 5.03 25.52 3.38
CA THR A 278 4.80 26.83 3.99
C THR A 278 4.73 27.96 2.97
N HIS A 279 5.38 27.78 1.83
CA HIS A 279 5.39 28.73 0.72
C HIS A 279 5.13 27.98 -0.60
N PRO A 280 3.85 27.65 -0.90
CA PRO A 280 3.52 26.83 -2.07
C PRO A 280 3.98 27.42 -3.41
N ASP A 281 4.12 28.75 -3.47
CA ASP A 281 4.60 29.49 -4.64
C ASP A 281 6.13 29.56 -4.77
N PHE A 282 6.89 29.00 -3.83
CA PHE A 282 8.36 29.04 -3.90
C PHE A 282 8.88 28.03 -4.93
N ASP A 283 9.66 28.56 -5.87
CA ASP A 283 10.37 27.76 -6.84
C ASP A 283 11.36 26.82 -6.16
N GLY A 284 11.46 25.61 -6.70
CA GLY A 284 12.50 24.66 -6.37
C GLY A 284 13.75 24.92 -7.21
N SER A 285 14.71 24.00 -7.11
CA SER A 285 15.86 23.98 -8.03
C SER A 285 15.67 22.94 -9.13
N PRO A 286 16.23 23.13 -10.33
CA PRO A 286 16.05 22.22 -11.44
C PRO A 286 16.74 20.86 -11.22
N CYS A 287 16.42 19.91 -12.09
CA CYS A 287 17.05 18.60 -12.22
C CYS A 287 17.94 18.56 -13.48
N GLY A 288 19.02 17.79 -13.44
CA GLY A 288 19.94 17.60 -14.56
C GLY A 288 19.38 16.74 -15.69
N ALA A 289 18.51 15.79 -15.36
CA ALA A 289 17.82 14.94 -16.32
C ALA A 289 16.44 14.55 -15.79
N HIS A 290 15.62 13.96 -16.66
CA HIS A 290 14.37 13.30 -16.28
C HIS A 290 14.22 11.94 -16.94
N VAL A 291 13.41 11.07 -16.35
CA VAL A 291 12.91 9.84 -16.96
C VAL A 291 11.42 9.74 -16.69
N VAL A 292 10.66 9.29 -17.68
CA VAL A 292 9.19 9.20 -17.60
C VAL A 292 8.76 7.74 -17.71
N ILE A 293 7.89 7.32 -16.80
CA ILE A 293 7.19 6.04 -16.85
C ILE A 293 5.68 6.31 -16.88
N GLU A 294 5.02 5.87 -17.94
CA GLU A 294 3.59 6.11 -18.17
C GLU A 294 2.83 4.80 -18.31
N ALA A 295 1.60 4.77 -17.79
CA ALA A 295 0.65 3.72 -18.12
C ALA A 295 0.21 3.85 -19.58
N SER A 296 0.09 2.71 -20.28
CA SER A 296 -0.51 2.62 -21.61
C SER A 296 -2.04 2.62 -21.56
N VAL A 297 -2.61 2.42 -20.37
CA VAL A 297 -4.05 2.37 -20.09
C VAL A 297 -4.48 3.51 -19.18
N ALA A 298 -5.73 3.95 -19.29
CA ALA A 298 -6.26 5.06 -18.47
C ALA A 298 -6.27 4.73 -16.96
N LEU A 299 -6.55 3.47 -16.62
CA LEU A 299 -6.55 2.93 -15.27
C LEU A 299 -5.89 1.56 -15.30
N LEU A 300 -4.92 1.34 -14.39
CA LEU A 300 -4.33 0.03 -14.20
C LEU A 300 -5.40 -0.97 -13.73
N PRO A 301 -5.38 -2.23 -14.21
CA PRO A 301 -6.18 -3.29 -13.60
C PRO A 301 -5.86 -3.41 -12.11
N GLU A 302 -6.90 -3.36 -11.27
CA GLU A 302 -6.78 -3.29 -9.81
C GLU A 302 -6.53 -4.68 -9.20
N THR A 303 -5.47 -5.35 -9.65
CA THR A 303 -5.06 -6.67 -9.16
C THR A 303 -3.69 -6.59 -8.50
N LYS A 304 -3.50 -7.47 -7.52
CA LYS A 304 -2.22 -7.60 -6.81
C LYS A 304 -1.04 -7.85 -7.76
N ASP A 305 -1.22 -8.77 -8.71
CA ASP A 305 -0.17 -9.15 -9.66
C ASP A 305 0.30 -7.94 -10.50
N VAL A 306 -0.62 -7.07 -10.93
CA VAL A 306 -0.28 -5.86 -11.68
C VAL A 306 0.44 -4.86 -10.80
N PHE A 307 -0.06 -4.58 -9.60
CA PHE A 307 0.54 -3.60 -8.71
C PHE A 307 1.94 -4.02 -8.24
N GLU A 308 2.14 -5.31 -7.92
CA GLU A 308 3.46 -5.84 -7.56
C GLU A 308 4.43 -5.79 -8.75
N ALA A 309 3.98 -6.17 -9.96
CA ALA A 309 4.81 -6.09 -11.16
C ALA A 309 5.25 -4.65 -11.45
N VAL A 310 4.32 -3.69 -11.36
CA VAL A 310 4.59 -2.27 -11.61
C VAL A 310 5.53 -1.71 -10.53
N ALA A 311 5.29 -1.98 -9.24
CA ALA A 311 6.16 -1.52 -8.17
C ALA A 311 7.60 -2.04 -8.32
N ALA A 312 7.75 -3.34 -8.63
CA ALA A 312 9.06 -3.94 -8.88
C ALA A 312 9.73 -3.31 -10.12
N TYR A 313 8.97 -3.09 -11.21
CA TYR A 313 9.49 -2.42 -12.41
C TYR A 313 9.96 -1.00 -12.13
N LEU A 314 9.18 -0.21 -11.38
CA LEU A 314 9.57 1.17 -11.05
C LEU A 314 10.90 1.24 -10.30
N ARG A 315 11.15 0.30 -9.38
CA ARG A 315 12.46 0.19 -8.72
C ARG A 315 13.58 -0.11 -9.71
N HIS A 316 13.39 -1.10 -10.59
CA HIS A 316 14.41 -1.49 -11.58
C HIS A 316 14.68 -0.36 -12.58
N ALA A 317 13.62 0.29 -13.09
CA ALA A 317 13.73 1.42 -14.00
C ALA A 317 14.43 2.62 -13.34
N TRP A 318 14.11 2.92 -12.08
CA TRP A 318 14.80 3.96 -11.33
C TRP A 318 16.29 3.64 -11.14
N ALA A 319 16.62 2.40 -10.73
CA ALA A 319 18.01 2.00 -10.51
C ALA A 319 18.83 2.07 -11.80
N ALA A 320 18.26 1.63 -12.92
CA ALA A 320 18.88 1.73 -14.24
C ALA A 320 19.08 3.19 -14.67
N ALA A 321 18.06 4.04 -14.51
CA ALA A 321 18.13 5.46 -14.85
C ALA A 321 19.17 6.20 -13.98
N LYS A 322 19.24 5.89 -12.68
CA LYS A 322 20.27 6.42 -11.77
C LYS A 322 21.66 6.02 -12.24
N ALA A 323 21.89 4.74 -12.56
CA ALA A 323 23.18 4.25 -13.01
C ALA A 323 23.62 4.88 -14.35
N ALA A 324 22.69 5.01 -15.31
CA ALA A 324 22.95 5.68 -16.58
C ALA A 324 23.34 7.16 -16.37
N TRP A 325 22.62 7.86 -15.50
CA TRP A 325 22.91 9.28 -15.21
C TRP A 325 24.20 9.47 -14.39
N GLN A 326 24.55 8.53 -13.52
CA GLN A 326 25.85 8.49 -12.83
C GLN A 326 26.99 8.35 -13.84
N ALA A 327 26.87 7.47 -14.82
CA ALA A 327 27.87 7.28 -15.86
C ALA A 327 28.05 8.54 -16.73
N GLU A 328 26.94 9.20 -17.10
CA GLU A 328 26.95 10.43 -17.91
C GLU A 328 27.58 11.61 -17.18
N THR A 329 27.25 11.80 -15.90
CA THR A 329 27.69 13.00 -15.15
C THR A 329 29.00 12.81 -14.38
N GLY A 330 29.45 11.57 -14.19
CA GLY A 330 30.55 11.22 -13.30
C GLY A 330 30.26 11.47 -11.80
N SER A 331 29.03 11.86 -11.44
CA SER A 331 28.65 12.10 -10.05
C SER A 331 28.32 10.78 -9.34
N THR A 332 28.90 10.57 -8.17
CA THR A 332 28.57 9.41 -7.32
C THR A 332 27.32 9.61 -6.47
N ASN A 333 26.88 10.86 -6.27
CA ASN A 333 25.74 11.21 -5.44
C ASN A 333 24.60 11.77 -6.30
N ILE A 334 23.81 10.88 -6.91
CA ILE A 334 22.62 11.28 -7.64
C ILE A 334 21.44 11.44 -6.68
N GLU A 335 20.95 12.67 -6.58
CA GLU A 335 19.73 13.02 -5.86
C GLU A 335 18.53 12.77 -6.79
N THR A 336 17.58 11.94 -6.39
CA THR A 336 16.37 11.70 -7.20
C THR A 336 15.18 12.48 -6.66
N ARG A 337 14.42 13.12 -7.55
CA ARG A 337 13.11 13.73 -7.24
C ARG A 337 12.00 12.96 -7.91
N VAL A 338 11.05 12.44 -7.14
CA VAL A 338 9.91 11.68 -7.66
C VAL A 338 8.72 12.59 -7.84
N PHE A 339 8.20 12.63 -9.06
CA PHE A 339 6.93 13.29 -9.41
C PHE A 339 5.96 12.18 -9.77
N MET A 340 4.90 11.96 -8.98
CA MET A 340 4.08 10.77 -9.20
C MET A 340 2.58 10.96 -9.03
N THR A 341 1.85 10.30 -9.92
CA THR A 341 0.41 10.03 -9.83
C THR A 341 0.19 8.54 -10.02
N ALA A 342 -0.06 7.83 -8.93
CA ALA A 342 -0.17 6.37 -8.94
C ALA A 342 -1.17 5.87 -7.89
N PRO A 343 -1.73 4.65 -8.08
CA PRO A 343 -2.46 3.96 -7.03
C PRO A 343 -1.66 3.90 -5.73
N LEU A 344 -2.34 4.13 -4.61
CA LEU A 344 -1.74 4.21 -3.28
C LEU A 344 -0.82 3.02 -2.93
N PRO A 345 -1.18 1.75 -3.23
CA PRO A 345 -0.29 0.62 -2.94
C PRO A 345 1.06 0.73 -3.66
N ILE A 346 1.07 1.20 -4.91
CA ILE A 346 2.30 1.37 -5.70
C ILE A 346 3.14 2.51 -5.12
N THR A 347 2.52 3.62 -4.73
CA THR A 347 3.22 4.75 -4.09
C THR A 347 3.90 4.36 -2.79
N LEU A 348 3.19 3.62 -1.94
CA LEU A 348 3.73 3.11 -0.69
C LEU A 348 4.85 2.09 -0.95
N ALA A 349 4.64 1.16 -1.89
CA ALA A 349 5.66 0.18 -2.27
C ALA A 349 6.93 0.84 -2.82
N LEU A 350 6.82 1.87 -3.65
CA LEU A 350 7.98 2.60 -4.16
C LEU A 350 8.78 3.26 -3.03
N GLY A 351 8.10 3.87 -2.06
CA GLY A 351 8.74 4.37 -0.85
C GLY A 351 9.47 3.27 -0.08
N TRP A 352 8.81 2.13 0.12
CA TRP A 352 9.42 0.96 0.77
C TRP A 352 10.66 0.47 0.01
N LEU A 353 10.58 0.32 -1.31
CA LEU A 353 11.67 -0.17 -2.16
C LEU A 353 12.87 0.78 -2.25
N THR A 354 12.70 2.04 -1.84
CA THR A 354 13.71 3.11 -1.95
C THR A 354 14.08 3.73 -0.59
N ALA A 355 13.77 3.03 0.50
CA ALA A 355 13.92 3.57 1.86
C ALA A 355 15.34 4.04 2.20
N HIS A 356 16.37 3.39 1.67
CA HIS A 356 17.77 3.71 1.90
C HIS A 356 18.40 4.60 0.82
N GLU A 357 17.59 5.10 -0.10
CA GLU A 357 18.07 5.86 -1.25
C GLU A 357 17.86 7.36 -1.03
N ASN A 358 18.70 8.16 -1.70
CA ASN A 358 18.60 9.62 -1.69
C ASN A 358 17.50 10.09 -2.67
N ILE A 359 16.25 9.82 -2.30
CA ILE A 359 15.06 10.12 -3.09
C ILE A 359 14.09 11.01 -2.29
N SER A 360 13.67 12.13 -2.87
CA SER A 360 12.61 12.97 -2.31
C SER A 360 11.38 12.95 -3.22
N ILE A 361 10.20 12.74 -2.68
CA ILE A 361 8.94 12.92 -3.42
C ILE A 361 8.57 14.40 -3.44
N VAL A 362 8.27 14.93 -4.63
CA VAL A 362 7.74 16.29 -4.80
C VAL A 362 6.23 16.24 -4.57
N ASN A 363 5.73 17.06 -3.67
CA ASN A 363 4.31 17.08 -3.34
C ASN A 363 3.50 17.62 -4.54
N HIS A 364 2.31 17.08 -4.76
CA HIS A 364 1.36 17.59 -5.75
C HIS A 364 0.03 17.85 -5.07
N ASP A 365 -0.40 19.10 -5.04
CA ASP A 365 -1.70 19.51 -4.51
C ASP A 365 -2.62 19.92 -5.66
N ILE A 366 -3.61 19.08 -5.92
CA ILE A 366 -4.62 19.30 -6.96
C ILE A 366 -5.40 20.60 -6.74
N ARG A 367 -5.49 21.12 -5.51
CA ARG A 367 -6.20 22.38 -5.21
C ARG A 367 -5.48 23.60 -5.76
N LEU A 368 -4.16 23.50 -5.95
CA LEU A 368 -3.36 24.56 -6.54
C LEU A 368 -3.27 24.42 -8.06
N LEU A 369 -3.71 23.30 -8.64
CA LEU A 369 -3.63 23.12 -10.08
C LEU A 369 -4.44 24.20 -10.79
N ASN A 370 -3.77 24.93 -11.69
CA ASN A 370 -4.32 26.06 -12.45
C ASN A 370 -4.67 27.30 -11.62
N ALA A 371 -4.24 27.39 -10.35
CA ALA A 371 -4.46 28.58 -9.54
C ALA A 371 -3.72 29.80 -10.15
N PRO A 372 -4.38 30.97 -10.23
CA PRO A 372 -3.76 32.19 -10.74
C PRO A 372 -2.60 32.64 -9.85
N ALA A 373 -1.77 33.56 -10.35
CA ALA A 373 -0.74 34.19 -9.54
C ALA A 373 -1.37 34.95 -8.35
N PRO A 374 -0.71 35.01 -7.19
CA PRO A 374 -1.17 35.87 -6.10
C PRO A 374 -1.20 37.31 -6.60
N THR A 375 -2.28 38.03 -6.31
CA THR A 375 -2.30 39.48 -6.52
C THR A 375 -1.37 40.15 -5.51
N PRO A 376 -0.51 41.08 -5.94
CA PRO A 376 0.48 41.75 -5.09
C PRO A 376 -0.12 42.62 -3.98
#